data_AF-A0A2H9L3M0-F1
#
_entry.id   AF-A0A2H9L3M0-F1
#
_cell.length_a   1.000
_cell.length_b   1.000
_cell.length_c   1.000
_cell.angle_alpha   90.00
_cell.angle_beta   90.00
_cell.angle_gamma   90.00
#
_symmetry.space_group_name_H-M   'P 1'
#
loop_
_entity.id
_entity.type
_entity.pdbx_description
1 polymer ?
#
loop_
_entity_poly.entity_id
_entity_poly.type
_entity_poly.pdbx_seq_one_letter_code
_entity_poly.pdbx_strand_id
1 'polypeptide(L)'
;MKVASVVAGVFLIAIASFASASCWDIQQMPSGSWTWSAWICNSSQVVGYWYHSPTEWGPFSMMLHGQIQTTNPSNSSSVWRVYLQGFSYGSPYPATLKCYKRMGVSGNYWWMYTGQQVTLNSGQYTGNTGSWVLAGCPPVLNAAQQGGSPPQVQIGVDWYGYGGKSRR
;
A
#
# COMPACT_ATOMS: atom_id res chain seq x y z
N MET A 1 18.65 55.60 2.67
CA MET A 1 18.66 54.51 1.68
C MET A 1 18.85 53.20 2.44
N LYS A 2 17.80 52.36 2.54
CA LYS A 2 17.86 51.05 3.20
C LYS A 2 17.60 50.01 2.13
N VAL A 3 18.59 49.13 1.93
CA VAL A 3 18.62 48.14 0.86
C VAL A 3 17.66 47.00 1.21
N ALA A 4 16.83 46.64 0.24
CA ALA A 4 15.93 45.51 0.28
C ALA A 4 16.68 44.17 0.30
N SER A 5 16.10 43.14 0.92
CA SER A 5 16.32 41.76 0.50
C SER A 5 15.10 40.90 0.83
N VAL A 6 14.36 40.62 -0.24
CA VAL A 6 13.43 39.50 -0.40
C VAL A 6 14.26 38.22 -0.53
N VAL A 7 13.77 37.10 0.03
CA VAL A 7 13.77 35.71 -0.51
C VAL A 7 13.30 34.83 0.67
N ALA A 8 11.99 34.62 0.80
CA ALA A 8 11.28 33.45 0.27
C ALA A 8 11.76 32.14 0.92
N GLY A 9 10.98 31.70 1.91
CA GLY A 9 11.18 30.45 2.62
C GLY A 9 11.11 29.27 1.67
N VAL A 10 12.20 28.51 1.63
CA VAL A 10 12.24 27.20 0.99
C VAL A 10 11.66 26.20 1.97
N PHE A 11 10.36 25.92 1.84
CA PHE A 11 9.78 24.67 2.34
C PHE A 11 10.46 23.53 1.56
N LEU A 12 11.43 22.87 2.18
CA LEU A 12 11.94 21.59 1.71
C LEU A 12 10.80 20.56 1.82
N ILE A 13 10.00 20.42 0.77
CA ILE A 13 9.24 19.20 0.53
C ILE A 13 10.30 18.12 0.33
N ALA A 14 10.44 17.24 1.31
CA ALA A 14 11.21 16.02 1.17
C ALA A 14 10.55 15.17 0.09
N ILE A 15 10.99 15.34 -1.15
CA ILE A 15 10.68 14.43 -2.25
C ILE A 15 11.50 13.16 -1.93
N ALA A 16 10.85 12.21 -1.27
CA ALA A 16 11.44 10.90 -1.03
C ALA A 16 11.92 10.31 -2.37
N SER A 17 13.16 9.88 -2.40
CA SER A 17 13.84 9.31 -3.56
C SER A 17 12.97 8.22 -4.20
N PHE A 18 12.72 8.37 -5.50
CA PHE A 18 11.95 7.43 -6.31
C PHE A 18 12.75 6.14 -6.55
N ALA A 19 12.81 5.27 -5.56
CA ALA A 19 12.97 3.87 -5.86
C ALA A 19 11.67 3.46 -6.57
N SER A 20 11.76 3.00 -7.81
CA SER A 20 10.66 2.27 -8.44
C SER A 20 10.18 1.24 -7.41
N ALA A 21 8.98 1.37 -6.87
CA ALA A 21 8.44 0.36 -5.98
C ALA A 21 8.50 -0.97 -6.74
N SER A 22 9.42 -1.84 -6.36
CA SER A 22 9.40 -3.19 -6.91
C SER A 22 8.12 -3.81 -6.35
N CYS A 23 7.28 -4.43 -7.18
CA CYS A 23 5.99 -4.95 -6.70
C CYS A 23 6.16 -6.09 -5.68
N TRP A 24 7.41 -6.50 -5.41
CA TRP A 24 7.82 -7.43 -4.39
C TRP A 24 7.98 -6.79 -3.01
N ASP A 25 8.27 -5.49 -2.95
CA ASP A 25 8.64 -4.84 -1.69
C ASP A 25 7.43 -4.70 -0.76
N ILE A 26 7.68 -5.03 0.50
CA ILE A 26 6.72 -4.78 1.58
C ILE A 26 7.00 -3.40 2.13
N GLN A 27 6.06 -2.49 1.88
CA GLN A 27 6.13 -1.13 2.39
C GLN A 27 5.81 -1.17 3.89
N GLN A 28 6.84 -1.05 4.71
CA GLN A 28 6.70 -1.06 6.17
C GLN A 28 6.30 0.34 6.65
N MET A 29 5.10 0.45 7.20
CA MET A 29 4.71 1.64 7.93
C MET A 29 5.58 1.78 9.19
N PRO A 30 6.16 2.96 9.46
CA PRO A 30 6.99 3.14 10.65
C PRO A 30 6.23 2.83 11.94
N SER A 31 6.94 2.28 12.92
CA SER A 31 6.34 1.90 14.21
C SER A 31 5.79 3.11 14.95
N GLY A 32 4.56 3.02 15.46
CA GLY A 32 3.90 4.09 16.20
C GLY A 32 3.27 5.19 15.34
N SER A 33 3.48 5.16 14.01
CA SER A 33 2.78 6.06 13.10
C SER A 33 1.28 5.76 13.06
N TRP A 34 0.46 6.79 12.93
CA TRP A 34 -0.98 6.64 12.73
C TRP A 34 -1.37 6.70 11.26
N THR A 35 -0.60 7.43 10.47
CA THR A 35 -0.82 7.65 9.04
C THR A 35 0.43 7.27 8.24
N TRP A 36 0.22 6.70 7.06
CA TRP A 36 1.28 6.34 6.13
C TRP A 36 0.72 6.25 4.72
N SER A 37 1.56 6.50 3.71
CA SER A 37 1.19 6.22 2.33
C SER A 37 2.39 5.64 1.60
N ALA A 38 2.13 4.72 0.68
CA ALA A 38 3.18 4.17 -0.15
C ALA A 38 2.67 3.90 -1.56
N TRP A 39 3.58 4.02 -2.52
CA TRP A 39 3.36 3.58 -3.90
C TRP A 39 3.53 2.06 -3.95
N ILE A 40 2.50 1.38 -4.44
CA ILE A 40 2.49 -0.07 -4.63
C ILE A 40 1.98 -0.39 -6.03
N CYS A 41 2.35 -1.55 -6.55
CA CYS A 41 2.04 -1.94 -7.93
C CYS A 41 1.69 -3.41 -8.02
N ASN A 42 1.06 -3.80 -9.13
CA ASN A 42 0.88 -5.18 -9.53
C ASN A 42 1.65 -5.43 -10.83
N SER A 43 2.40 -6.52 -10.90
CA SER A 43 3.21 -6.82 -12.08
C SER A 43 3.33 -8.32 -12.28
N SER A 44 3.10 -8.77 -13.51
CA SER A 44 3.48 -10.11 -13.93
C SER A 44 4.97 -10.11 -14.21
N GLN A 45 5.74 -10.86 -13.43
CA GLN A 45 7.17 -11.02 -13.65
C GLN A 45 7.53 -12.50 -13.77
N VAL A 46 8.54 -12.80 -14.59
CA VAL A 46 9.17 -14.12 -14.62
C VAL A 46 9.85 -14.34 -13.28
N VAL A 47 9.42 -15.35 -12.55
CA VAL A 47 9.92 -15.66 -11.20
C VAL A 47 10.88 -16.85 -11.19
N GLY A 48 11.01 -17.53 -12.33
CA GLY A 48 11.86 -18.67 -12.48
C GLY A 48 11.71 -19.32 -13.84
N TYR A 49 12.49 -20.39 -14.04
CA TYR A 49 12.42 -21.26 -15.20
C TYR A 49 12.14 -22.66 -14.71
N TRP A 50 11.20 -23.34 -15.35
CA TRP A 50 11.05 -24.76 -15.17
C TRP A 50 11.99 -25.48 -16.13
N TYR A 51 12.50 -26.62 -15.68
CA TYR A 51 13.34 -27.50 -16.47
C TYR A 51 12.68 -28.88 -16.50
N HIS A 52 12.35 -29.37 -17.69
CA HIS A 52 11.82 -30.71 -17.88
C HIS A 52 12.85 -31.63 -18.54
N SER A 53 13.53 -31.15 -19.59
CA SER A 53 14.57 -31.89 -20.31
C SER A 53 15.59 -30.95 -20.98
N PRO A 54 16.71 -31.45 -21.54
CA PRO A 54 17.71 -30.63 -22.22
C PRO A 54 17.17 -29.79 -23.39
N THR A 55 16.03 -30.17 -23.97
CA THR A 55 15.38 -29.46 -25.09
C THR A 55 14.07 -28.79 -24.68
N GLU A 56 13.60 -28.97 -23.45
CA GLU A 56 12.30 -28.49 -22.99
C GLU A 56 12.43 -27.79 -21.63
N TRP A 57 12.44 -26.47 -21.70
CA TRP A 57 12.53 -25.54 -20.57
C TRP A 57 11.77 -24.27 -20.92
N GLY A 58 11.32 -23.53 -19.91
CA GLY A 58 10.60 -22.28 -20.16
C GLY A 58 10.45 -21.42 -18.90
N PRO A 59 10.23 -20.11 -19.06
CA PRO A 59 9.93 -19.25 -17.93
C PRO A 59 8.54 -19.58 -17.38
N PHE A 60 8.36 -19.39 -16.07
CA PHE A 60 7.04 -19.21 -15.51
C PHE A 60 6.96 -17.86 -14.79
N SER A 61 5.84 -17.18 -15.00
CA SER A 61 5.58 -15.88 -14.43
C SER A 61 4.56 -15.97 -13.32
N MET A 62 4.70 -15.12 -12.32
CA MET A 62 3.70 -14.95 -11.28
C MET A 62 3.29 -13.48 -11.21
N MET A 63 2.02 -13.27 -10.86
CA MET A 63 1.54 -11.94 -10.53
C MET A 63 2.07 -11.56 -9.15
N LEU A 64 2.73 -10.42 -9.11
CA LEU A 64 3.26 -9.81 -7.91
C LEU A 64 2.37 -8.68 -7.50
N HIS A 65 2.30 -8.49 -6.20
CA HIS A 65 1.32 -7.63 -5.58
C HIS A 65 2.02 -6.86 -4.47
N GLY A 66 2.13 -5.56 -4.67
CA GLY A 66 2.64 -4.66 -3.66
C GLY A 66 1.75 -4.68 -2.42
N GLN A 67 2.38 -4.46 -1.28
CA GLN A 67 1.73 -4.62 0.02
C GLN A 67 2.26 -3.59 1.01
N ILE A 68 1.36 -3.10 1.85
CA ILE A 68 1.69 -2.24 2.99
C ILE A 68 1.49 -3.04 4.26
N GLN A 69 2.53 -3.12 5.09
CA GLN A 69 2.43 -3.70 6.41
C GLN A 69 2.32 -2.57 7.44
N THR A 70 1.36 -2.69 8.35
CA THR A 70 1.08 -1.69 9.37
C THR A 70 0.73 -2.34 10.69
N THR A 71 1.06 -1.67 11.79
CA THR A 71 0.71 -2.08 13.15
C THR A 71 -0.27 -1.07 13.71
N ASN A 72 -1.39 -1.53 14.29
CA ASN A 72 -2.33 -0.64 14.95
C ASN A 72 -1.61 0.05 16.14
N PRO A 73 -1.51 1.39 16.17
CA PRO A 73 -0.81 2.10 17.24
C PRO A 73 -1.42 1.92 18.62
N SER A 74 -2.73 1.67 18.70
CA SER A 74 -3.43 1.36 19.96
C SER A 74 -3.21 -0.07 20.43
N ASN A 75 -2.70 -0.96 19.58
CA ASN A 75 -2.42 -2.34 19.92
C ASN A 75 -1.26 -2.90 19.09
N SER A 76 -0.05 -2.86 19.65
CA SER A 76 1.19 -3.29 19.01
C SER A 76 1.23 -4.76 18.60
N SER A 77 0.34 -5.59 19.15
CA SER A 77 0.19 -7.01 18.74
C SER A 77 -0.65 -7.17 17.46
N SER A 78 -1.40 -6.13 17.07
CA SER A 78 -2.28 -6.14 15.90
C SER A 78 -1.55 -5.62 14.67
N VAL A 79 -0.89 -6.53 13.96
CA VAL A 79 -0.21 -6.23 12.70
C VAL A 79 -1.03 -6.70 11.52
N TRP A 80 -1.11 -5.87 10.49
CA TRP A 80 -1.98 -6.00 9.34
C TRP A 80 -1.19 -5.81 8.05
N ARG A 81 -1.70 -6.43 6.98
CA ARG A 81 -1.24 -6.20 5.61
C ARG A 81 -2.41 -5.78 4.72
N VAL A 82 -2.20 -4.66 4.04
CA VAL A 82 -3.03 -4.22 2.92
C VAL A 82 -2.34 -4.71 1.66
N TYR A 83 -3.00 -5.61 0.93
CA TYR A 83 -2.45 -6.31 -0.21
C TYR A 83 -3.15 -5.87 -1.49
N LEU A 84 -2.41 -5.38 -2.48
CA LEU A 84 -2.97 -4.95 -3.76
C LEU A 84 -3.26 -6.15 -4.65
N GLN A 85 -4.51 -6.62 -4.66
CA GLN A 85 -4.95 -7.71 -5.53
C GLN A 85 -4.96 -7.30 -7.00
N GLY A 86 -5.30 -6.04 -7.31
CA GLY A 86 -5.31 -5.57 -8.68
C GLY A 86 -5.44 -4.06 -8.78
N PHE A 87 -4.87 -3.50 -9.83
CA PHE A 87 -4.95 -2.08 -10.16
C PHE A 87 -5.11 -1.93 -11.68
N SER A 88 -6.01 -1.02 -12.10
CA SER A 88 -6.17 -0.62 -13.50
C SER A 88 -5.76 0.84 -13.67
N TYR A 89 -4.87 1.10 -14.62
CA TYR A 89 -4.43 2.46 -14.96
C TYR A 89 -5.41 3.20 -15.90
N GLY A 90 -6.61 2.65 -16.10
CA GLY A 90 -7.71 3.33 -16.77
C GLY A 90 -8.62 4.03 -15.77
N SER A 91 -9.01 5.27 -16.06
CA SER A 91 -10.04 5.99 -15.29
C SER A 91 -11.25 5.08 -15.05
N PRO A 92 -11.76 4.94 -13.81
CA PRO A 92 -11.53 5.78 -12.63
C PRO A 92 -10.38 5.36 -11.69
N TYR A 93 -9.39 4.63 -12.23
CA TYR A 93 -8.22 4.09 -11.52
C TYR A 93 -8.57 3.15 -10.35
N PRO A 94 -9.39 2.10 -10.60
CA PRO A 94 -9.81 1.21 -9.54
C PRO A 94 -8.64 0.39 -8.99
N ALA A 95 -8.50 0.40 -7.66
CA ALA A 95 -7.56 -0.40 -6.90
C ALA A 95 -8.33 -1.37 -5.99
N THR A 96 -8.08 -2.67 -6.17
CA THR A 96 -8.68 -3.74 -5.36
C THR A 96 -7.69 -4.20 -4.31
N LEU A 97 -8.08 -4.06 -3.05
CA LEU A 97 -7.26 -4.34 -1.88
C LEU A 97 -7.86 -5.51 -1.10
N LYS A 98 -6.99 -6.36 -0.56
CA LYS A 98 -7.32 -7.40 0.40
C LYS A 98 -6.64 -7.12 1.74
N CYS A 99 -7.31 -7.53 2.81
CA CYS A 99 -6.82 -7.33 4.16
C CYS A 99 -6.37 -8.66 4.78
N TYR A 100 -5.19 -8.65 5.38
CA TYR A 100 -4.64 -9.78 6.11
C TYR A 100 -4.25 -9.37 7.52
N LYS A 101 -4.49 -10.24 8.49
CA LYS A 101 -4.04 -10.07 9.87
C LYS A 101 -2.87 -11.01 10.15
N ARG A 102 -1.85 -10.52 10.85
CA ARG A 102 -0.78 -11.38 11.37
C ARG A 102 -1.32 -12.22 12.52
N MET A 103 -1.12 -13.52 12.42
CA MET A 103 -1.43 -14.50 13.45
C MET A 103 -0.14 -15.12 13.96
N GLY A 104 -0.13 -15.59 15.21
CA GLY A 104 1.08 -16.08 15.86
C GLY A 104 1.94 -14.95 16.45
N VAL A 105 3.18 -15.27 16.78
CA VAL A 105 4.11 -14.39 17.51
C VAL A 105 5.35 -14.07 16.68
N SER A 106 6.14 -13.09 17.12
CA SER A 106 7.39 -12.75 16.43
C SER A 106 8.30 -13.99 16.30
N GLY A 107 8.79 -14.26 15.08
CA GLY A 107 9.59 -15.44 14.76
C GLY A 107 8.80 -16.69 14.34
N ASN A 108 7.49 -16.76 14.63
CA ASN A 108 6.60 -17.83 14.13
C ASN A 108 5.19 -17.26 13.91
N TYR A 109 5.01 -16.62 12.74
CA TYR A 109 3.76 -15.97 12.37
C TYR A 109 3.34 -16.33 10.95
N TRP A 110 2.04 -16.22 10.69
CA TRP A 110 1.44 -16.36 9.37
C TRP A 110 0.43 -15.24 9.11
N TRP A 111 0.06 -15.05 7.84
CA TRP A 111 -0.93 -14.06 7.43
C TRP A 111 -2.26 -14.74 7.17
N MET A 112 -3.27 -14.37 7.95
CA MET A 112 -4.63 -14.85 7.78
C MET A 112 -5.42 -13.83 6.97
N TYR A 113 -5.96 -14.27 5.83
CA TYR A 113 -6.91 -13.48 5.06
C TYR A 113 -8.19 -13.27 5.90
N THR A 114 -8.64 -12.01 6.03
CA THR A 114 -9.81 -11.71 6.87
C THR A 114 -11.16 -11.91 6.16
N GLY A 115 -11.14 -12.36 4.91
CA GLY A 115 -12.35 -12.40 4.08
C GLY A 115 -12.77 -11.03 3.54
N GLN A 116 -12.05 -9.95 3.86
CA GLN A 116 -12.39 -8.60 3.39
C GLN A 116 -11.65 -8.23 2.11
N GLN A 117 -12.40 -7.70 1.15
CA GLN A 117 -11.90 -7.12 -0.08
C GLN A 117 -12.64 -5.81 -0.35
N VAL A 118 -11.94 -4.79 -0.81
CA VAL A 118 -12.55 -3.53 -1.24
C VAL A 118 -11.96 -3.10 -2.58
N THR A 119 -12.79 -2.53 -3.44
CA THR A 119 -12.33 -1.84 -4.66
C THR A 119 -12.62 -0.36 -4.49
N LEU A 120 -11.57 0.45 -4.57
CA LEU A 120 -11.63 1.90 -4.40
C LEU A 120 -11.19 2.56 -5.70
N ASN A 121 -12.01 3.45 -6.25
CA ASN A 121 -11.60 4.37 -7.30
C ASN A 121 -10.71 5.48 -6.73
N SER A 122 -10.07 6.26 -7.60
CA SER A 122 -9.25 7.40 -7.19
C SER A 122 -10.04 8.35 -6.26
N GLY A 123 -9.42 8.70 -5.13
CA GLY A 123 -10.00 9.54 -4.08
C GLY A 123 -10.97 8.83 -3.12
N GLN A 124 -11.33 7.56 -3.38
CA GLN A 124 -12.20 6.81 -2.49
C GLN A 124 -11.43 6.16 -1.34
N TYR A 125 -12.09 6.05 -0.20
CA TYR A 125 -11.56 5.45 1.02
C TYR A 125 -12.57 4.50 1.66
N THR A 126 -12.08 3.63 2.53
CA THR A 126 -12.95 2.80 3.38
C THR A 126 -13.52 3.65 4.52
N GLY A 127 -14.85 3.81 4.56
CA GLY A 127 -15.51 4.51 5.66
C GLY A 127 -15.39 3.77 6.99
N ASN A 128 -15.38 4.52 8.10
CA ASN A 128 -15.21 3.98 9.46
C ASN A 128 -16.29 2.99 9.90
N THR A 129 -17.45 3.00 9.25
CA THR A 129 -18.58 2.07 9.50
C THR A 129 -18.70 0.98 8.42
N GLY A 130 -17.78 0.93 7.46
CA GLY A 130 -17.77 -0.09 6.40
C GLY A 130 -17.32 -1.46 6.90
N SER A 131 -17.77 -2.53 6.23
CA SER A 131 -17.40 -3.92 6.56
C SER A 131 -15.90 -4.14 6.70
N TRP A 132 -15.10 -3.48 5.86
CA TRP A 132 -13.64 -3.49 5.91
C TRP A 132 -13.11 -3.06 7.29
N VAL A 133 -13.47 -1.85 7.74
CA VAL A 133 -13.00 -1.29 9.02
C VAL A 133 -13.61 -2.04 10.20
N LEU A 134 -14.88 -2.43 10.11
CA LEU A 134 -15.55 -3.22 11.15
C LEU A 134 -14.93 -4.62 11.34
N ALA A 135 -14.29 -5.18 10.32
CA ALA A 135 -13.50 -6.40 10.44
C ALA A 135 -12.10 -6.18 11.07
N GLY A 136 -11.78 -4.94 11.46
CA GLY A 136 -10.52 -4.54 12.08
C GLY A 136 -9.41 -4.16 11.08
N CYS A 137 -9.70 -4.16 9.78
CA CYS A 137 -8.71 -3.80 8.78
C CYS A 137 -8.35 -2.31 8.87
N PRO A 138 -7.08 -1.94 8.62
CA PRO A 138 -6.67 -0.53 8.61
C PRO A 138 -7.49 0.26 7.60
N PRO A 139 -8.04 1.43 7.95
CA PRO A 139 -8.70 2.28 6.98
C PRO A 139 -7.73 2.67 5.86
N VAL A 140 -8.18 2.61 4.61
CA VAL A 140 -7.35 2.82 3.42
C VAL A 140 -7.97 3.84 2.47
N LEU A 141 -7.11 4.53 1.72
CA LEU A 141 -7.44 5.52 0.69
C LEU A 141 -6.69 5.18 -0.60
N ASN A 142 -7.38 5.19 -1.75
CA ASN A 142 -6.74 5.22 -3.06
C ASN A 142 -6.42 6.69 -3.40
N ALA A 143 -5.19 7.12 -3.12
CA ALA A 143 -4.84 8.54 -3.04
C ALA A 143 -4.40 9.12 -4.39
N ALA A 144 -3.58 8.40 -5.14
CA ALA A 144 -3.01 8.85 -6.39
C ALA A 144 -2.58 7.67 -7.28
N GLN A 145 -2.25 7.97 -8.53
CA GLN A 145 -1.82 7.01 -9.52
C GLN A 145 -0.64 7.56 -10.31
N GLN A 146 0.26 6.69 -10.74
CA GLN A 146 1.34 7.03 -11.64
C GLN A 146 1.52 5.98 -12.72
N GLY A 147 1.77 6.46 -13.94
CA GLY A 147 2.07 5.61 -15.07
C GLY A 147 3.44 4.95 -14.92
N GLY A 148 3.72 3.98 -15.79
CA GLY A 148 4.98 3.25 -15.78
C GLY A 148 4.78 1.79 -16.20
N SER A 149 5.86 1.02 -16.15
CA SER A 149 5.83 -0.42 -16.33
C SER A 149 6.55 -1.07 -15.15
N PRO A 150 5.82 -1.54 -14.13
CA PRO A 150 4.36 -1.58 -13.99
C PRO A 150 3.75 -0.23 -13.53
N PRO A 151 2.47 0.04 -13.83
CA PRO A 151 1.76 1.20 -13.28
C PRO A 151 1.61 1.06 -11.77
N GLN A 152 1.56 2.18 -11.05
CA GLN A 152 1.54 2.18 -9.59
C GLN A 152 0.39 3.02 -9.03
N VAL A 153 -0.08 2.62 -7.86
CA VAL A 153 -1.13 3.30 -7.09
C VAL A 153 -0.58 3.67 -5.72
N GLN A 154 -0.86 4.88 -5.27
CA GLN A 154 -0.55 5.31 -3.92
C GLN A 154 -1.70 4.93 -3.00
N ILE A 155 -1.43 4.02 -2.06
CA ILE A 155 -2.40 3.65 -1.03
C ILE A 155 -2.02 4.33 0.28
N GLY A 156 -2.97 5.08 0.82
CA GLY A 156 -2.91 5.63 2.17
C GLY A 156 -3.47 4.64 3.18
N VAL A 157 -2.87 4.61 4.37
CA VAL A 157 -3.36 3.97 5.58
C VAL A 157 -3.51 5.05 6.66
N ASP A 158 -4.65 5.10 7.33
CA ASP A 158 -4.90 6.03 8.44
C ASP A 158 -5.69 5.36 9.56
N TRP A 159 -5.05 5.13 10.70
CA TRP A 159 -5.67 4.55 11.87
C TRP A 159 -6.62 5.50 12.62
N TYR A 160 -6.59 6.81 12.35
CA TYR A 160 -7.66 7.74 12.76
C TYR A 160 -8.94 7.55 11.94
N GLY A 161 -8.82 6.91 10.77
CA GLY A 161 -9.91 6.68 9.84
C GLY A 161 -10.11 7.84 8.87
N TYR A 162 -10.69 7.52 7.72
CA TYR A 162 -11.00 8.48 6.68
C TYR A 162 -12.49 8.88 6.77
N GLY A 163 -12.78 10.18 6.69
CA GLY A 163 -14.16 10.71 6.75
C GLY A 163 -14.75 10.87 8.15
N GLY A 164 -13.96 10.63 9.22
CA GLY A 164 -14.31 11.07 10.57
C GLY A 164 -14.03 12.56 10.73
N LYS A 165 -14.93 13.31 11.40
CA LYS A 165 -14.64 14.70 11.80
C LYS A 165 -13.29 14.72 12.49
N SER A 166 -12.32 15.44 11.91
CA SER A 166 -11.09 15.83 12.60
C SER A 166 -11.47 16.27 14.01
N ARG A 167 -11.08 15.48 15.00
CA ARG A 167 -11.08 15.93 16.39
C ARG A 167 -9.62 16.10 16.78
N ARG A 168 -9.19 17.34 16.54
CA ARG A 168 -8.06 18.08 17.11
C ARG A 168 -6.74 17.92 16.37
#